data_AF-A0A0T6ARQ3-F1
#
_entry.id   AF-A0A0T6ARQ3-F1
#
_cell.length_a   1.000
_cell.length_b   1.000
_cell.length_c   1.000
_cell.angle_alpha   90.00
_cell.angle_beta   90.00
_cell.angle_gamma   90.00
#
_symmetry.space_group_name_H-M   'P 1'
#
loop_
_entity.id
_entity.type
_entity.pdbx_description
1 polymer ?
#
loop_
_entity_poly.entity_id
_entity_poly.type
_entity_poly.pdbx_seq_one_letter_code
_entity_poly.pdbx_strand_id
1 'polypeptide(L)'
;MTDPASASERIDAPAVVLTCITLLASKAWEAMGLVPDPATKQIERHLDEAQLAIDAAAALADLIRNRLPDAERRELETLLTNLRLNYVEQRAKG
;
A
#
# COMPACT_ATOMS: atom_id res chain seq x y z
N MET A 1 -34.40 -25.67 4.58
CA MET A 1 -33.82 -25.09 3.37
C MET A 1 -32.91 -23.95 3.83
N THR A 2 -31.64 -24.24 4.08
CA THR A 2 -30.65 -23.24 4.50
C THR A 2 -30.27 -22.44 3.27
N ASP A 3 -30.53 -21.14 3.31
CA ASP A 3 -30.23 -20.21 2.22
C ASP A 3 -28.70 -20.15 2.01
N PRO A 4 -28.17 -20.51 0.83
CA PRO A 4 -26.72 -20.47 0.55
C PRO A 4 -26.17 -19.04 0.41
N ALA A 5 -27.00 -18.00 0.50
CA ALA A 5 -26.61 -16.62 0.25
C ALA A 5 -25.76 -15.95 1.35
N SER A 6 -25.54 -16.56 2.52
CA SER A 6 -24.87 -15.88 3.65
C SER A 6 -23.39 -16.23 3.87
N ALA A 7 -22.75 -16.98 2.96
CA ALA A 7 -21.33 -17.34 3.11
C ALA A 7 -20.34 -16.32 2.52
N SER A 8 -20.82 -15.34 1.73
CA SER A 8 -19.96 -14.50 0.87
C SER A 8 -19.70 -13.07 1.39
N GLU A 9 -19.90 -12.79 2.67
CA GLU A 9 -19.86 -11.43 3.23
C GLU A 9 -18.79 -11.23 4.32
N ARG A 10 -17.83 -12.14 4.43
CA ARG A 10 -16.71 -12.00 5.38
C ARG A 10 -15.47 -11.53 4.64
N ILE A 11 -15.08 -10.28 4.91
CA ILE A 11 -13.73 -9.79 4.58
C ILE A 11 -12.75 -10.68 5.35
N ASP A 12 -11.91 -11.41 4.63
CA ASP A 12 -10.89 -12.26 5.23
C ASP A 12 -9.64 -11.46 5.59
N ALA A 13 -8.76 -12.06 6.41
CA ALA A 13 -7.57 -11.35 6.87
C ALA A 13 -6.66 -10.87 5.71
N PRO A 14 -6.39 -11.66 4.64
CA PRO A 14 -5.66 -11.16 3.48
C PRO A 14 -6.27 -9.91 2.84
N ALA A 15 -7.59 -9.85 2.67
CA ALA A 15 -8.26 -8.67 2.11
C ALA A 15 -8.12 -7.42 3.01
N VAL A 16 -8.18 -7.59 4.34
CA VAL A 16 -7.90 -6.49 5.28
C VAL A 16 -6.45 -6.02 5.16
N VAL A 17 -5.49 -6.95 5.08
CA VAL A 17 -4.08 -6.60 4.93
C VAL A 17 -3.81 -5.86 3.61
N LEU A 18 -4.41 -6.30 2.50
CA LEU A 18 -4.35 -5.59 1.22
C LEU A 18 -4.91 -4.15 1.36
N THR A 19 -6.01 -3.98 2.10
CA THR A 19 -6.55 -2.64 2.37
C THR A 19 -5.55 -1.77 3.14
N CYS A 20 -4.89 -2.31 4.18
CA CYS A 20 -3.84 -1.62 4.92
C CYS A 20 -2.66 -1.23 4.03
N ILE A 21 -2.22 -2.13 3.14
CA ILE A 21 -1.15 -1.85 2.17
C ILE A 21 -1.52 -0.69 1.26
N THR A 22 -2.76 -0.66 0.75
CA THR A 22 -3.23 0.45 -0.10
C THR A 22 -3.22 1.78 0.64
N LEU A 23 -3.66 1.82 1.89
CA LEU A 23 -3.60 3.03 2.72
C LEU A 23 -2.17 3.51 2.96
N LEU A 24 -1.25 2.59 3.24
CA LEU A 24 0.18 2.90 3.40
C LEU A 24 0.79 3.40 2.09
N ALA A 25 0.44 2.80 0.96
CA ALA A 25 0.90 3.26 -0.36
C ALA A 25 0.41 4.69 -0.64
N SER A 26 -0.87 4.99 -0.38
CA SER A 26 -1.39 6.36 -0.49
C SER A 26 -0.62 7.35 0.39
N LYS A 27 -0.34 6.99 1.65
CA LYS A 27 0.46 7.83 2.54
C LYS A 27 1.89 8.04 2.04
N ALA A 28 2.51 7.01 1.45
CA ALA A 28 3.84 7.12 0.87
C ALA A 28 3.88 8.09 -0.32
N TRP A 29 2.89 8.02 -1.22
CA TRP A 29 2.77 8.96 -2.35
C TRP A 29 2.62 10.41 -1.88
N GLU A 30 1.79 10.62 -0.87
CA GLU A 30 1.58 11.94 -0.25
C GLU A 30 2.88 12.45 0.39
N ALA A 31 3.50 11.64 1.24
CA ALA A 31 4.72 12.00 1.98
C ALA A 31 5.94 12.21 1.06
N MET A 32 5.95 11.61 -0.14
CA MET A 32 6.93 11.91 -1.19
C MET A 32 6.69 13.27 -1.88
N GLY A 33 5.57 13.95 -1.60
CA GLY A 33 5.17 15.18 -2.27
C GLY A 33 4.70 14.96 -3.71
N LEU A 34 4.28 13.74 -4.06
CA LEU A 34 3.85 13.39 -5.42
C LEU A 34 2.33 13.54 -5.61
N VAL A 35 1.58 13.54 -4.51
CA VAL A 35 0.16 13.88 -4.47
C VAL A 35 -0.08 14.86 -3.33
N PRO A 36 -1.10 15.74 -3.43
CA PRO A 36 -1.44 16.65 -2.35
C PRO A 36 -1.99 15.90 -1.14
N ASP A 37 -1.67 16.40 0.06
CA ASP A 37 -2.30 15.96 1.30
C ASP A 37 -3.83 16.19 1.19
N PRO A 38 -4.66 15.15 1.40
CA PRO A 38 -6.10 15.25 1.22
C PRO A 38 -6.77 16.18 2.24
N ALA A 39 -6.18 16.35 3.42
CA ALA A 39 -6.68 17.20 4.50
C ALA A 39 -6.21 18.66 4.35
N THR A 40 -4.93 18.90 4.07
CA THR A 40 -4.37 20.27 4.00
C THR A 40 -4.35 20.85 2.59
N LYS A 41 -4.50 20.01 1.55
CA LYS A 41 -4.33 20.34 0.13
C LYS A 41 -2.94 20.85 -0.23
N GLN A 42 -1.97 20.76 0.67
CA GLN A 42 -0.59 21.15 0.43
C GLN A 42 0.22 19.96 -0.08
N ILE A 43 1.25 20.27 -0.87
CA ILE A 43 2.28 19.30 -1.24
C ILE A 43 3.44 19.50 -0.28
N GLU A 44 3.56 18.61 0.70
CA GLU A 44 4.65 18.62 1.67
C GLU A 44 5.49 17.35 1.55
N ARG A 45 6.81 17.48 1.67
CA ARG A 45 7.74 16.36 1.51
C ARG A 45 8.27 15.93 2.88
N HIS A 46 7.78 14.78 3.33
CA HIS A 46 8.11 14.12 4.60
C HIS A 46 8.74 12.76 4.32
N LEU A 47 10.01 12.72 3.89
CA LEU A 47 10.63 11.48 3.41
C LEU A 47 10.75 10.39 4.48
N ASP A 48 10.89 10.73 5.76
CA ASP A 48 10.94 9.74 6.83
C ASP A 48 9.59 8.99 6.97
N GLU A 49 8.48 9.73 6.84
CA GLU A 49 7.12 9.17 6.79
C GLU A 49 6.91 8.30 5.54
N ALA A 50 7.41 8.76 4.38
CA ALA A 50 7.34 7.98 3.15
C ALA A 50 8.08 6.64 3.28
N GLN A 51 9.28 6.66 3.86
CA GLN A 51 10.06 5.45 4.08
C GLN A 51 9.33 4.49 5.02
N LEU A 52 8.84 4.98 6.17
CA LEU A 52 8.12 4.16 7.13
C LEU A 52 6.89 3.49 6.50
N ALA A 53 6.12 4.23 5.69
CA ALA A 53 4.95 3.71 5.02
C ALA A 53 5.30 2.61 3.99
N ILE A 54 6.39 2.79 3.23
CA ILE A 54 6.90 1.79 2.27
C ILE A 54 7.37 0.52 2.99
N ASP A 55 8.13 0.67 4.08
CA ASP A 55 8.66 -0.45 4.86
C ASP A 55 7.53 -1.25 5.51
N ALA A 56 6.52 -0.56 6.07
CA ALA A 56 5.33 -1.20 6.61
C ALA A 56 4.52 -1.94 5.54
N ALA A 57 4.32 -1.32 4.36
CA ALA A 57 3.61 -1.96 3.24
C ALA A 57 4.34 -3.23 2.76
N ALA A 58 5.67 -3.18 2.68
CA ALA A 58 6.49 -4.32 2.32
C ALA A 58 6.40 -5.47 3.34
N ALA A 59 6.49 -5.14 4.64
CA ALA A 59 6.35 -6.14 5.70
C ALA A 59 4.97 -6.83 5.67
N LEU A 60 3.91 -6.06 5.46
CA LEU A 60 2.56 -6.62 5.31
C LEU A 60 2.41 -7.49 4.06
N ALA A 61 3.01 -7.08 2.93
CA ALA A 61 3.01 -7.86 1.69
C ALA A 61 3.65 -9.24 1.89
N ASP A 62 4.77 -9.31 2.61
CA ASP A 62 5.47 -10.56 2.90
C ASP A 62 4.63 -11.53 3.75
N LEU A 63 3.77 -11.02 4.64
CA LEU A 63 2.87 -11.86 5.45
C LEU A 63 1.80 -12.58 4.62
N ILE A 64 1.36 -11.96 3.52
CA ILE A 64 0.25 -12.48 2.70
C ILE A 64 0.68 -13.04 1.35
N ARG A 65 1.93 -12.85 0.91
CA ARG A 65 2.40 -13.20 -0.45
C ARG A 65 2.10 -14.62 -0.91
N ASN A 66 2.15 -15.60 0.02
CA ASN A 66 1.92 -17.02 -0.27
C ASN A 66 0.42 -17.40 -0.25
N ARG A 67 -0.45 -16.46 0.12
CA ARG A 67 -1.90 -16.60 0.15
C ARG A 67 -2.58 -15.91 -1.04
N LEU A 68 -1.84 -15.08 -1.78
CA LEU A 68 -2.35 -14.34 -2.93
C LEU A 68 -2.23 -15.16 -4.22
N PRO A 69 -3.20 -15.04 -5.13
CA PRO A 69 -3.04 -15.47 -6.52
C PRO A 69 -1.83 -14.82 -7.18
N ASP A 70 -1.26 -15.48 -8.18
CA ASP A 70 -0.06 -15.00 -8.89
C ASP A 70 -0.23 -13.60 -9.49
N ALA A 71 -1.42 -13.26 -9.99
CA ALA A 71 -1.71 -11.95 -10.55
C ALA A 71 -1.65 -10.85 -9.48
N GLU A 72 -2.37 -11.00 -8.37
CA GLU A 72 -2.38 -10.05 -7.25
C GLU A 72 -0.99 -9.89 -6.63
N ARG A 73 -0.22 -10.98 -6.52
CA ARG A 73 1.17 -10.91 -6.04
C ARG A 73 2.04 -10.04 -6.94
N ARG A 74 1.92 -10.18 -8.27
CA ARG A 74 2.69 -9.37 -9.23
C ARG A 74 2.29 -7.89 -9.19
N GLU A 75 1.01 -7.60 -9.01
CA GLU A 75 0.52 -6.23 -8.86
C GLU A 75 1.09 -5.58 -7.59
N LEU A 76 1.08 -6.31 -6.48
CA LEU A 76 1.67 -5.87 -5.22
C LEU A 76 3.19 -5.64 -5.31
N GLU A 77 3.92 -6.55 -5.97
CA GLU A 77 5.35 -6.39 -6.25
C GLU A 77 5.63 -5.16 -7.11
N THR A 78 4.79 -4.90 -8.12
CA THR A 78 4.90 -3.73 -8.98
C THR A 78 4.66 -2.43 -8.20
N LEU A 79 3.62 -2.41 -7.35
CA LEU A 79 3.33 -1.26 -6.47
C LEU A 79 4.52 -0.92 -5.57
N LEU A 80 5.07 -1.92 -4.86
CA LEU A 80 6.20 -1.73 -3.96
C LEU A 80 7.47 -1.28 -4.71
N THR A 81 7.69 -1.81 -5.91
CA THR A 81 8.82 -1.40 -6.77
C THR A 81 8.69 0.06 -7.16
N ASN A 82 7.51 0.48 -7.62
CA ASN A 82 7.26 1.87 -8.02
C ASN A 82 7.43 2.84 -6.85
N LEU A 83 6.91 2.50 -5.68
CA LEU A 83 7.08 3.29 -4.46
C LEU A 83 8.56 3.49 -4.12
N ARG A 84 9.35 2.41 -4.12
CA ARG A 84 10.78 2.46 -3.80
C ARG A 84 11.59 3.29 -4.81
N LEU A 85 11.32 3.11 -6.11
CA LEU A 85 11.97 3.90 -7.16
C LEU A 85 11.68 5.40 -6.98
N ASN A 86 10.42 5.75 -6.81
CA ASN A 86 10.03 7.14 -6.59
C ASN A 86 10.64 7.72 -5.31
N TYR A 87 10.70 6.94 -4.23
CA TYR A 87 11.32 7.37 -2.98
C TYR A 87 12.80 7.71 -3.18
N VAL A 88 13.56 6.84 -3.85
CA VAL A 88 14.98 7.09 -4.16
C VAL A 88 15.14 8.34 -5.02
N GLU A 89 14.31 8.51 -6.04
CA GLU A 89 14.32 9.71 -6.88
C GLU A 89 14.02 10.98 -6.08
N GLN A 90 13.00 10.98 -5.22
CA GLN A 90 12.68 12.16 -4.42
C GLN A 90 13.75 12.45 -3.37
N ARG A 91 14.34 11.40 -2.77
CA ARG A 91 15.45 11.54 -1.82
C ARG A 91 16.68 12.18 -2.46
N ALA A 92 16.98 11.84 -3.71
CA ALA A 92 18.10 12.42 -4.46
C ALA A 92 17.88 13.88 -4.89
N LYS A 93 16.64 14.39 -4.87
CA LYS A 93 16.30 15.79 -5.22
C LYS A 93 16.39 16.75 -4.02
N GLY A 94 16.71 16.28 -2.83
CA GLY A 94 17.01 17.14 -1.66
C GLY A 94 18.51 17.26 -1.47
#